data_AF-A0A928XQF4-F1
#
_entry.id   AF-A0A928XQF4-F1
#
_cell.length_a   1.000
_cell.length_b   1.000
_cell.length_c   1.000
_cell.angle_alpha   90.00
_cell.angle_beta   90.00
_cell.angle_gamma   90.00
#
_symmetry.space_group_name_H-M   'P 1'
#
loop_
_entity.id
_entity.type
_entity.pdbx_description
1 polymer ?
#
loop_
_entity_poly.entity_id
_entity_poly.type
_entity_poly.pdbx_seq_one_letter_code
_entity_poly.pdbx_strand_id
1 'polypeptide(L)'
;MLRWGHFALAYAFLGALSAVVAVVLRAGSPFSHPEPLLSLAEPARHTYSVMMGLTVGALIVMSTRLSVARFEWARRLHRELRPVARVMSTQGIVALALLSALGEELLFRGLLQPWIGILLQAVLFGFLHQVRGPSRFVWMAWATAVGLLLGSIFQITGSLLGPIAAHALVNGLNLAYLKSHDPTPARRALGGLLG
;
A
#
# COMPACT_ATOMS: atom_id res chain seq x y z
N MET A 1 24.38 -5.64 6.41
CA MET A 1 23.01 -5.40 6.93
C MET A 1 22.38 -4.10 6.38
N LEU A 2 22.73 -3.66 5.15
CA LEU A 2 22.43 -2.30 4.63
C LEU A 2 21.44 -2.23 3.44
N ARG A 3 20.72 -3.30 3.11
CA ARG A 3 19.95 -3.38 1.85
C ARG A 3 18.64 -2.57 1.85
N TRP A 4 18.07 -2.25 3.02
CA TRP A 4 16.79 -1.54 3.14
C TRP A 4 16.91 -0.03 3.27
N GLY A 5 18.08 0.47 3.70
CA GLY A 5 18.33 1.90 3.86
C GLY A 5 18.18 2.67 2.55
N HIS A 6 18.61 2.09 1.43
CA HIS A 6 18.46 2.71 0.11
C HIS A 6 16.99 2.88 -0.30
N PHE A 7 16.13 1.89 -0.03
CA PHE A 7 14.69 1.99 -0.30
C PHE A 7 14.02 3.03 0.60
N ALA A 8 14.37 3.04 1.89
CA ALA A 8 13.90 4.03 2.85
C ALA A 8 14.25 5.46 2.39
N LEU A 9 15.51 5.69 1.99
CA LEU A 9 15.98 6.98 1.46
C LEU A 9 15.27 7.36 0.16
N ALA A 10 15.06 6.40 -0.75
CA ALA A 10 14.35 6.65 -2.00
C ALA A 10 12.90 7.11 -1.77
N TYR A 11 12.18 6.48 -0.84
CA TYR A 11 10.82 6.91 -0.50
C TYR A 11 10.76 8.25 0.23
N ALA A 12 11.72 8.51 1.13
CA ALA A 12 11.83 9.81 1.79
C ALA A 12 12.10 10.93 0.76
N PHE A 13 13.02 10.69 -0.17
CA PHE A 13 13.30 11.61 -1.28
C PHE A 13 12.09 11.80 -2.19
N LEU A 14 11.40 10.72 -2.56
CA LEU A 14 10.18 10.77 -3.38
C LEU A 14 9.10 11.62 -2.69
N GLY A 15 8.87 11.40 -1.40
CA GLY A 15 7.90 12.16 -0.62
C GLY A 15 8.26 13.64 -0.54
N ALA A 16 9.52 13.96 -0.23
CA ALA A 16 9.99 15.34 -0.16
C ALA A 16 9.86 16.06 -1.51
N LEU A 17 10.31 15.42 -2.60
CA LEU A 17 10.19 15.98 -3.95
C LEU A 17 8.72 16.20 -4.34
N SER A 18 7.86 15.22 -4.09
CA SER A 18 6.43 15.31 -4.40
C SER A 18 5.75 16.43 -3.61
N ALA A 19 6.11 16.59 -2.33
CA ALA A 19 5.60 17.67 -1.49
C ALA A 19 6.05 19.05 -2.00
N VAL A 20 7.33 19.21 -2.35
CA VAL A 20 7.85 20.46 -2.92
C VAL A 20 7.13 20.80 -4.23
N VAL A 21 7.05 19.85 -5.16
CA VAL A 21 6.36 20.07 -6.44
C VAL A 21 4.89 20.40 -6.23
N ALA A 22 4.20 19.71 -5.33
CA ALA A 22 2.80 20.01 -5.01
C ALA A 22 2.62 21.42 -4.44
N VAL A 23 3.49 21.86 -3.52
CA VAL A 23 3.43 23.21 -2.95
C VAL A 23 3.68 24.27 -4.02
N VAL A 24 4.70 24.08 -4.87
CA VAL A 24 5.07 25.02 -5.94
C VAL A 24 3.95 25.13 -6.99
N LEU A 25 3.36 24.01 -7.39
CA LEU A 25 2.37 23.99 -8.47
C LEU A 25 0.94 24.33 -8.02
N ARG A 26 0.56 24.04 -6.76
CA ARG A 26 -0.83 24.22 -6.28
C ARG A 26 -1.02 25.35 -5.26
N ALA A 27 0.04 25.99 -4.79
CA ALA A 27 -0.02 26.99 -3.71
C ALA A 27 -0.83 26.53 -2.47
N GLY A 28 -0.81 25.22 -2.17
CA GLY A 28 -1.58 24.60 -1.09
C GLY A 28 -0.89 23.36 -0.53
N SER A 29 -1.35 22.90 0.64
CA SER A 29 -0.73 21.75 1.33
C SER A 29 -0.96 20.44 0.55
N PRO A 30 0.08 19.63 0.29
CA PRO A 30 -0.07 18.31 -0.32
C PRO A 30 -0.86 17.34 0.57
N PHE A 31 -0.99 17.64 1.86
CA PHE A 31 -1.80 16.86 2.81
C PHE A 31 -3.29 17.17 2.74
N SER A 32 -3.68 18.19 1.95
CA SER A 32 -5.06 18.65 1.78
C SER A 32 -5.52 18.51 0.33
N HIS A 33 -6.65 17.83 0.12
CA HIS A 33 -7.30 17.81 -1.19
C HIS A 33 -7.88 19.21 -1.46
N PRO A 34 -7.75 19.77 -2.67
CA PRO A 34 -8.24 21.12 -2.96
C PRO A 34 -9.77 21.20 -2.93
N GLU A 35 -10.43 20.16 -3.42
CA GLU A 35 -11.91 20.10 -3.55
C GLU A 35 -12.44 18.82 -2.86
N PRO A 36 -12.46 18.75 -1.52
CA PRO A 36 -12.97 17.59 -0.81
C PRO A 36 -14.51 17.49 -0.91
N LEU A 37 -15.05 16.26 -0.94
CA LEU A 37 -16.50 16.06 -1.01
C LEU A 37 -17.22 16.43 0.29
N LEU A 38 -16.57 16.25 1.44
CA LEU A 38 -17.08 16.68 2.73
C LEU A 38 -16.37 17.95 3.19
N SER A 39 -17.15 19.00 3.43
CA SER A 39 -16.68 20.24 4.05
C SER A 39 -16.68 20.07 5.58
N LEU A 40 -15.59 19.53 6.12
CA LEU A 40 -15.40 19.33 7.56
C LEU A 40 -14.43 20.38 8.13
N ALA A 41 -14.62 20.72 9.40
CA ALA A 41 -13.61 21.47 10.15
C ALA A 41 -12.27 20.70 10.17
N GLU A 42 -11.15 21.43 10.25
CA GLU A 42 -9.81 20.84 10.12
C GLU A 42 -9.54 19.67 11.08
N PRO A 43 -9.85 19.73 12.38
CA PRO A 43 -9.67 18.58 13.27
C PRO A 43 -10.54 17.38 12.85
N ALA A 44 -11.80 17.64 12.47
CA ALA A 44 -12.76 16.61 12.11
C ALA A 44 -12.35 15.86 10.83
N ARG A 45 -11.84 16.55 9.80
CA ARG A 45 -11.36 15.87 8.58
C ARG A 45 -10.23 14.89 8.87
N HIS A 46 -9.29 15.27 9.75
CA HIS A 46 -8.14 14.43 10.09
C HIS A 46 -8.60 13.18 10.85
N THR A 47 -9.47 13.36 11.85
CA THR A 47 -10.03 12.24 12.62
C THR A 47 -10.84 11.30 11.72
N TYR A 48 -11.77 11.82 10.91
CA TYR A 48 -12.57 10.98 10.00
C TYR A 48 -11.71 10.24 8.99
N SER A 49 -10.71 10.92 8.41
CA SER A 49 -9.79 10.31 7.45
C SER A 49 -9.02 9.16 8.09
N VAL A 50 -8.43 9.35 9.27
CA VAL A 50 -7.70 8.29 9.98
C VAL A 50 -8.63 7.12 10.34
N MET A 51 -9.85 7.38 10.84
CA MET A 51 -10.82 6.33 11.13
C MET A 51 -11.16 5.51 9.88
N MET A 52 -11.53 6.18 8.78
CA MET A 52 -11.81 5.51 7.51
C MET A 52 -10.60 4.73 6.99
N GLY A 53 -9.40 5.32 7.07
CA GLY A 53 -8.14 4.71 6.67
C GLY A 53 -7.84 3.43 7.45
N LEU A 54 -7.92 3.46 8.77
CA LEU A 54 -7.67 2.29 9.61
C LEU A 54 -8.72 1.20 9.37
N THR A 55 -10.00 1.55 9.20
CA THR A 55 -11.06 0.59 8.87
C THR A 55 -10.80 -0.06 7.51
N VAL A 56 -10.57 0.73 6.46
CA VAL A 56 -10.29 0.21 5.11
C VAL A 56 -9.01 -0.62 5.11
N GLY A 57 -7.94 -0.16 5.76
CA GLY A 57 -6.69 -0.91 5.89
C GLY A 57 -6.87 -2.26 6.60
N ALA A 58 -7.64 -2.30 7.69
CA ALA A 58 -7.96 -3.55 8.38
C ALA A 58 -8.76 -4.52 7.50
N LEU A 59 -9.76 -4.02 6.75
CA LEU A 59 -10.53 -4.81 5.79
C LEU A 59 -9.66 -5.36 4.66
N ILE A 60 -8.73 -4.56 4.13
CA ILE A 60 -7.75 -4.98 3.11
C ILE A 60 -6.85 -6.10 3.67
N VAL A 61 -6.33 -5.94 4.88
CA VAL A 61 -5.51 -6.98 5.52
C VAL A 61 -6.31 -8.26 5.72
N MET A 62 -7.53 -8.17 6.27
CA MET A 62 -8.40 -9.32 6.46
C MET A 62 -8.73 -10.02 5.14
N SER A 63 -9.13 -9.27 4.12
CA SER A 63 -9.45 -9.82 2.79
C SER A 63 -8.23 -10.50 2.16
N THR A 64 -7.02 -9.99 2.38
CA THR A 64 -5.77 -10.62 1.95
C THR A 64 -5.59 -11.98 2.62
N ARG A 65 -5.75 -12.07 3.95
CA ARG A 65 -5.63 -13.34 4.69
C ARG A 65 -6.67 -14.37 4.24
N LEU A 66 -7.92 -13.93 4.11
CA LEU A 66 -9.03 -14.79 3.66
C LEU A 66 -8.81 -15.30 2.23
N SER A 67 -8.26 -14.45 1.37
CA SER A 67 -7.96 -14.83 -0.02
C SER A 67 -6.83 -15.87 -0.09
N VAL A 68 -5.73 -15.66 0.66
CA VAL A 68 -4.63 -16.63 0.74
C VAL A 68 -5.09 -17.97 1.32
N ALA A 69 -5.98 -17.95 2.31
CA ALA A 69 -6.55 -19.18 2.86
C ALA A 69 -7.41 -19.96 1.85
N ARG A 70 -8.16 -19.27 0.98
CA ARG A 70 -9.18 -19.89 0.12
C ARG A 70 -8.74 -20.16 -1.32
N PHE A 71 -7.95 -19.26 -1.92
CA PHE A 71 -7.73 -19.27 -3.35
C PHE A 71 -6.28 -19.55 -3.74
N GLU A 72 -6.09 -20.41 -4.76
CA GLU A 72 -4.74 -20.75 -5.24
C GLU A 72 -4.02 -19.57 -5.91
N TRP A 73 -4.75 -18.70 -6.62
CA TRP A 73 -4.16 -17.50 -7.21
C TRP A 73 -3.56 -16.57 -6.14
N ALA A 74 -4.20 -16.48 -4.97
CA ALA A 74 -3.73 -15.65 -3.86
C ALA A 74 -2.52 -16.29 -3.17
N ARG A 75 -2.53 -17.61 -2.97
CA ARG A 75 -1.35 -18.34 -2.47
C ARG A 75 -0.17 -18.22 -3.41
N ARG A 76 -0.41 -18.28 -4.72
CA ARG A 76 0.62 -18.07 -5.75
C ARG A 76 1.23 -16.68 -5.65
N LEU A 77 0.40 -15.64 -5.64
CA LEU A 77 0.87 -14.26 -5.48
C LEU A 77 1.66 -14.08 -4.18
N HIS A 78 1.17 -14.65 -3.07
CA HIS A 78 1.88 -14.65 -1.79
C HIS A 78 3.26 -15.29 -1.91
N ARG A 79 3.39 -16.45 -2.55
CA ARG A 79 4.69 -17.11 -2.78
C ARG A 79 5.62 -16.26 -3.66
N GLU A 80 5.10 -15.59 -4.68
CA GLU A 80 5.88 -14.73 -5.58
C GLU A 80 6.38 -13.44 -4.88
N LEU A 81 5.61 -12.88 -3.94
CA LEU A 81 6.00 -11.70 -3.15
C LEU A 81 6.86 -12.03 -1.93
N ARG A 82 6.73 -13.25 -1.38
CA ARG A 82 7.39 -13.67 -0.14
C ARG A 82 8.92 -13.47 -0.09
N PRO A 83 9.70 -13.70 -1.16
CA PRO A 83 11.14 -13.49 -1.14
C PRO A 83 11.54 -12.07 -0.74
N VAL A 84 10.76 -11.05 -1.13
CA VAL A 84 11.01 -9.65 -0.78
C VAL A 84 10.93 -9.46 0.74
N ALA A 85 9.90 -9.99 1.39
CA ALA A 85 9.72 -9.84 2.83
C ALA A 85 10.69 -10.72 3.65
N ARG A 86 11.10 -11.89 3.14
CA ARG A 86 11.97 -12.84 3.85
C ARG A 86 13.35 -12.28 4.17
N VAL A 87 13.88 -11.42 3.30
CA VAL A 87 15.20 -10.80 3.48
C VAL A 87 15.16 -9.52 4.33
N MET A 88 13.98 -9.08 4.77
CA MET A 88 13.79 -7.90 5.62
C MET A 88 13.91 -8.24 7.10
N SER A 89 14.56 -7.37 7.88
CA SER A 89 14.40 -7.37 9.34
C SER A 89 13.01 -6.83 9.72
N THR A 90 12.55 -7.09 10.94
CA THR A 90 11.27 -6.52 11.43
C THR A 90 11.30 -4.99 11.42
N GLN A 91 12.41 -4.40 11.84
CA GLN A 91 12.65 -2.95 11.74
C GLN A 91 12.60 -2.46 10.29
N GLY A 92 13.17 -3.22 9.35
CA GLY A 92 13.12 -2.90 7.93
C GLY A 92 11.69 -2.92 7.37
N ILE A 93 10.84 -3.85 7.82
CA ILE A 93 9.42 -3.88 7.45
C ILE A 93 8.70 -2.63 7.96
N VAL A 94 8.89 -2.27 9.22
CA VAL A 94 8.26 -1.07 9.82
C VAL A 94 8.73 0.20 9.09
N ALA A 95 10.04 0.35 8.88
CA ALA A 95 10.60 1.50 8.18
C ALA A 95 10.09 1.60 6.73
N LEU A 96 10.08 0.48 6.00
CA LEU A 96 9.56 0.45 4.64
C LEU A 96 8.07 0.81 4.62
N ALA A 97 7.27 0.23 5.50
CA ALA A 97 5.82 0.48 5.54
C ALA A 97 5.50 1.95 5.80
N LEU A 98 6.19 2.60 6.74
CA LEU A 98 5.96 4.02 7.05
C LEU A 98 6.45 4.95 5.95
N LEU A 99 7.68 4.73 5.46
CA LEU A 99 8.30 5.61 4.47
C LEU A 99 7.68 5.44 3.09
N SER A 100 7.36 4.21 2.67
CA SER A 100 6.68 3.97 1.40
C SER A 100 5.28 4.56 1.44
N ALA A 101 4.53 4.38 2.52
CA ALA A 101 3.21 4.98 2.67
C ALA A 101 3.28 6.51 2.58
N LEU A 102 4.21 7.15 3.29
CA LEU A 102 4.35 8.61 3.23
C LEU A 102 4.74 9.07 1.82
N GLY A 103 5.77 8.48 1.22
CA GLY A 103 6.30 8.89 -0.07
C GLY A 103 5.32 8.67 -1.22
N GLU A 104 4.70 7.49 -1.27
CA GLU A 104 3.75 7.15 -2.33
C GLU A 104 2.44 7.93 -2.19
N GLU A 105 1.89 8.09 -0.98
CA GLU A 105 0.65 8.86 -0.83
C GLU A 105 0.87 10.35 -1.14
N LEU A 106 2.04 10.92 -0.81
CA LEU A 106 2.41 12.27 -1.25
C LEU A 106 2.50 12.37 -2.78
N LEU A 107 3.11 11.39 -3.45
CA LEU A 107 3.20 11.37 -4.91
C LEU A 107 1.82 11.20 -5.55
N PHE A 108 1.12 10.12 -5.23
CA PHE A 108 -0.06 9.71 -5.98
C PHE A 108 -1.31 10.50 -5.61
N ARG A 109 -1.46 10.88 -4.33
CA ARG A 109 -2.66 11.55 -3.83
C ARG A 109 -2.37 13.03 -3.60
N GLY A 110 -1.28 13.36 -2.90
CA GLY A 110 -0.93 14.76 -2.65
C GLY A 110 -0.60 15.56 -3.91
N LEU A 111 0.12 14.92 -4.85
CA LEU A 111 0.53 15.51 -6.13
C LEU A 111 -0.36 15.06 -7.29
N LEU A 112 -0.41 13.79 -7.68
CA LEU A 112 -1.04 13.40 -8.95
C LEU A 112 -2.57 13.51 -8.93
N GLN A 113 -3.26 12.99 -7.91
CA GLN A 113 -4.73 12.93 -7.90
C GLN A 113 -5.43 14.27 -8.18
N PRO A 114 -5.05 15.40 -7.57
CA PRO A 114 -5.62 16.72 -7.90
C PRO A 114 -5.48 17.15 -9.36
N TRP A 115 -4.46 16.65 -10.06
CA TRP A 115 -4.15 17.06 -11.44
C TRP A 115 -4.79 16.15 -12.47
N ILE A 116 -4.75 14.84 -12.23
CA ILE A 116 -5.14 13.83 -13.22
C ILE A 116 -6.38 13.03 -12.79
N GLY A 117 -6.94 13.33 -11.62
CA GLY A 117 -8.10 12.67 -11.07
C GLY A 117 -7.81 11.30 -10.46
N ILE A 118 -8.81 10.80 -9.72
CA ILE A 118 -8.72 9.56 -8.96
C ILE A 118 -8.52 8.31 -9.83
N LEU A 119 -9.13 8.26 -11.02
CA LEU A 119 -9.07 7.08 -11.88
C LEU A 119 -7.67 6.92 -12.49
N LEU A 120 -7.13 7.96 -13.11
CA LEU A 120 -5.83 7.87 -13.79
C LEU A 120 -4.70 7.66 -12.77
N GLN A 121 -4.74 8.36 -11.62
CA GLN A 121 -3.72 8.14 -10.58
C GLN A 121 -3.74 6.70 -10.05
N ALA A 122 -4.92 6.09 -9.85
CA ALA A 122 -5.02 4.72 -9.34
C ALA A 122 -4.57 3.67 -10.36
N VAL A 123 -4.84 3.92 -11.65
CA VAL A 123 -4.31 3.09 -12.74
C VAL A 123 -2.78 3.17 -12.77
N LEU A 124 -2.20 4.37 -12.72
CA LEU A 124 -0.74 4.56 -12.66
C LEU A 124 -0.13 3.89 -11.42
N PHE A 125 -0.78 4.01 -10.27
CA PHE A 125 -0.38 3.34 -9.04
C PHE A 125 -0.31 1.81 -9.25
N GLY A 126 -1.36 1.19 -9.79
CA GLY A 126 -1.34 -0.24 -10.06
C GLY A 126 -0.29 -0.65 -11.09
N PHE A 127 -0.11 0.14 -12.17
CA PHE A 127 0.91 -0.15 -13.18
C PHE A 127 2.33 -0.19 -12.62
N LEU A 128 2.64 0.67 -11.65
CA LEU A 128 3.94 0.71 -10.97
C LEU A 128 4.12 -0.42 -9.94
N HIS A 129 3.03 -1.07 -9.53
CA HIS A 129 3.03 -2.22 -8.63
C HIS A 129 3.09 -3.53 -9.42
N GLN A 130 4.31 -3.97 -9.75
CA GLN A 130 4.55 -5.20 -10.50
C GLN A 130 5.33 -6.24 -9.69
N VAL A 131 5.01 -7.51 -9.94
CA VAL A 131 5.79 -8.66 -9.47
C VAL A 131 6.24 -9.48 -10.68
N ARG A 132 7.31 -10.26 -10.55
CA ARG A 132 7.72 -11.21 -11.60
C ARG A 132 6.75 -12.39 -11.63
N GLY A 133 6.50 -12.91 -12.84
CA GLY A 133 5.61 -14.04 -13.04
C GLY A 133 4.17 -13.62 -13.38
N PRO A 134 3.27 -14.59 -13.55
CA PRO A 134 1.92 -14.33 -14.08
C PRO A 134 0.97 -13.73 -13.04
N SER A 135 1.29 -13.73 -11.74
CA SER A 135 0.47 -12.98 -10.76
C SER A 135 0.62 -11.46 -10.90
N ARG A 136 1.48 -10.97 -11.81
CA ARG A 136 1.68 -9.54 -12.07
C ARG A 136 0.39 -8.78 -12.37
N PHE A 137 -0.52 -9.37 -13.14
CA PHE A 137 -1.78 -8.71 -13.50
C PHE A 137 -2.77 -8.69 -12.33
N VAL A 138 -2.77 -9.75 -11.52
CA VAL A 138 -3.56 -9.81 -10.28
C VAL A 138 -3.05 -8.76 -9.29
N TRP A 139 -1.73 -8.64 -9.15
CA TRP A 139 -1.11 -7.63 -8.28
C TRP A 139 -1.39 -6.21 -8.76
N MET A 140 -1.25 -5.96 -10.07
CA MET A 140 -1.57 -4.68 -10.69
C MET A 140 -3.04 -4.30 -10.46
N ALA A 141 -3.97 -5.21 -10.75
CA ALA A 141 -5.41 -4.96 -10.55
C ALA A 141 -5.76 -4.72 -9.08
N TRP A 142 -5.16 -5.50 -8.18
CA TRP A 142 -5.33 -5.31 -6.74
C TRP A 142 -4.79 -3.96 -6.28
N ALA A 143 -3.58 -3.59 -6.71
CA ALA A 143 -2.98 -2.31 -6.38
C ALA A 143 -3.80 -1.14 -6.94
N THR A 144 -4.35 -1.24 -8.16
CA THR A 144 -5.30 -0.25 -8.69
C THR A 144 -6.54 -0.12 -7.80
N ALA A 145 -7.15 -1.24 -7.38
CA ALA A 145 -8.31 -1.21 -6.49
C ALA A 145 -8.00 -0.56 -5.14
N VAL A 146 -6.86 -0.89 -4.53
CA VAL A 146 -6.39 -0.23 -3.30
C VAL A 146 -6.13 1.26 -3.55
N GLY A 147 -5.51 1.63 -4.68
CA GLY A 147 -5.28 3.01 -5.08
C GLY A 147 -6.58 3.82 -5.21
N LEU A 148 -7.65 3.21 -5.73
CA LEU A 148 -8.99 3.81 -5.77
C LEU A 148 -9.58 3.99 -4.37
N LEU A 149 -9.46 2.99 -3.49
CA LEU A 149 -9.95 3.08 -2.11
C LEU A 149 -9.26 4.20 -1.33
N LEU A 150 -7.92 4.26 -1.39
CA LEU A 150 -7.14 5.29 -0.70
C LEU A 150 -7.38 6.68 -1.30
N GLY A 151 -7.43 6.78 -2.64
CA GLY A 151 -7.78 8.02 -3.32
C GLY A 151 -9.19 8.51 -2.97
N SER A 152 -10.13 7.60 -2.75
CA SER A 152 -11.49 7.93 -2.33
C SER A 152 -11.53 8.51 -0.93
N ILE A 153 -10.76 7.97 0.02
CA ILE A 153 -10.65 8.54 1.37
C ILE A 153 -10.12 9.98 1.30
N PHE A 154 -9.10 10.22 0.47
CA PHE A 154 -8.54 11.56 0.27
C PHE A 154 -9.55 12.52 -0.37
N GLN A 155 -10.26 12.07 -1.41
CA GLN A 155 -11.29 12.84 -2.10
C GLN A 155 -12.47 13.17 -1.17
N ILE A 156 -12.89 12.23 -0.32
CA ILE A 156 -14.03 12.38 0.57
C ILE A 156 -13.70 13.34 1.71
N THR A 157 -12.61 13.06 2.43
CA THR A 157 -12.29 13.75 3.69
C THR A 157 -11.44 14.99 3.51
N GLY A 158 -10.74 15.09 2.38
CA GLY A 158 -9.74 16.12 2.15
C GLY A 158 -8.44 15.95 2.91
N SER A 159 -8.27 14.89 3.72
CA SER A 159 -7.04 14.66 4.48
C SER A 159 -6.27 13.43 4.01
N LEU A 160 -4.96 13.61 3.82
CA LEU A 160 -4.04 12.54 3.41
C LEU A 160 -3.65 11.58 4.56
N LEU A 161 -3.99 11.91 5.81
CA LEU A 161 -3.59 11.11 6.98
C LEU A 161 -4.22 9.71 7.00
N GLY A 162 -5.49 9.59 6.59
CA GLY A 162 -6.18 8.32 6.43
C GLY A 162 -5.53 7.39 5.40
N PRO A 163 -5.32 7.86 4.15
CA PRO A 163 -4.58 7.12 3.15
C PRO A 163 -3.20 6.65 3.63
N ILE A 164 -2.42 7.54 4.27
CA ILE A 164 -1.10 7.19 4.83
C ILE A 164 -1.22 6.10 5.90
N ALA A 165 -2.15 6.26 6.86
CA ALA A 165 -2.35 5.28 7.93
C ALA A 165 -2.78 3.91 7.39
N ALA A 166 -3.73 3.90 6.44
CA ALA A 166 -4.20 2.68 5.78
C ALA A 166 -3.07 1.97 5.03
N HIS A 167 -2.31 2.71 4.23
CA HIS A 167 -1.21 2.16 3.43
C HIS A 167 -0.10 1.61 4.34
N ALA A 168 0.30 2.35 5.37
CA ALA A 168 1.30 1.89 6.34
C ALA A 168 0.86 0.61 7.06
N LEU A 169 -0.42 0.55 7.49
CA LEU A 169 -1.00 -0.63 8.13
C LEU A 169 -0.98 -1.85 7.20
N VAL A 170 -1.45 -1.67 5.95
CA VAL A 170 -1.50 -2.72 4.94
C VAL A 170 -0.09 -3.24 4.65
N ASN A 171 0.87 -2.36 4.37
CA ASN A 171 2.25 -2.75 4.06
C ASN A 171 2.91 -3.44 5.26
N GLY A 172 2.80 -2.87 6.45
CA GLY A 172 3.41 -3.42 7.66
C GLY A 172 2.89 -4.84 7.96
N LEU A 173 1.57 -5.01 7.97
CA LEU A 173 0.96 -6.31 8.29
C LEU A 173 1.11 -7.33 7.16
N ASN A 174 0.98 -6.93 5.89
CA ASN A 174 1.12 -7.86 4.76
C ASN A 174 2.58 -8.29 4.55
N LEU A 175 3.56 -7.40 4.70
CA LEU A 175 4.98 -7.79 4.67
C LEU A 175 5.34 -8.71 5.84
N ALA A 176 4.85 -8.43 7.05
CA ALA A 176 5.04 -9.30 8.19
C ALA A 176 4.44 -10.70 7.94
N TYR A 177 3.23 -10.76 7.37
CA TYR A 177 2.58 -12.02 7.02
C TYR A 177 3.29 -12.78 5.89
N LEU A 178 3.75 -12.09 4.84
CA LEU A 178 4.60 -12.69 3.81
C LEU A 178 5.83 -13.34 4.43
N LYS A 179 6.48 -12.66 5.37
CA LYS A 179 7.68 -13.16 6.05
C LYS A 179 7.40 -14.41 6.91
N SER A 180 6.30 -14.42 7.68
CA SER A 180 6.00 -15.45 8.68
C SER A 180 5.17 -16.63 8.17
N HIS A 181 4.41 -16.46 7.09
CA HIS A 181 3.49 -17.49 6.58
C HIS A 181 3.96 -18.06 5.24
N ASP A 182 4.05 -19.39 5.16
CA ASP A 182 4.26 -20.12 3.91
C ASP A 182 2.98 -20.90 3.55
N PRO A 183 2.26 -20.52 2.48
CA PRO A 183 1.00 -21.16 2.13
C PRO A 183 1.20 -22.43 1.30
N THR A 184 2.43 -22.92 1.14
CA THR A 184 2.71 -24.16 0.40
C THR A 184 2.14 -25.36 1.18
N PRO A 185 1.30 -26.21 0.55
CA PRO A 185 0.78 -27.40 1.21
C PRO A 185 1.94 -28.27 1.71
N ALA A 186 1.86 -28.78 2.93
CA ALA A 186 2.80 -29.77 3.42
C ALA A 186 2.79 -30.98 2.47
N ARG A 187 3.96 -31.40 1.95
CA ARG A 187 4.06 -32.64 1.19
C ARG A 187 3.55 -33.76 2.09
N ARG A 188 2.45 -34.41 1.74
CA ARG A 188 2.04 -35.66 2.39
C ARG A 188 3.18 -36.65 2.15
N ALA A 189 3.85 -37.09 3.21
CA ALA A 189 4.79 -38.20 3.16
C ALA A 189 4.00 -39.49 2.94
N LEU A 190 3.48 -39.69 1.73
CA LEU A 190 2.86 -40.92 1.28
C LEU A 190 3.75 -41.48 0.17
N GLY A 191 4.73 -42.30 0.57
CA GLY A 191 5.63 -42.95 -0.39
C GLY A 191 6.91 -43.57 0.19
N GLY A 192 7.02 -43.74 1.51
CA GLY A 192 8.21 -44.35 2.15
C GLY A 192 8.00 -45.77 2.66
N LEU A 193 6.97 -46.50 2.21
CA LEU A 193 6.66 -47.85 2.71
C LEU A 193 6.62 -48.93 1.61
N LEU A 194 7.09 -48.66 0.39
CA LEU A 194 7.16 -49.65 -0.69
C LEU A 194 8.40 -49.46 -1.58
N GLY A 195 9.59 -49.49 -0.99
CA GLY A 195 10.87 -49.51 -1.70
C GLY A 195 11.94 -50.20 -0.88
#